data_AF-A0A2E7LBJ4-F1
#
_entry.id   AF-A0A2E7LBJ4-F1
#
_cell.length_a   1.000
_cell.length_b   1.000
_cell.length_c   1.000
_cell.angle_alpha   90.00
_cell.angle_beta   90.00
_cell.angle_gamma   90.00
#
_symmetry.space_group_name_H-M   'P 1'
#
loop_
_entity.id
_entity.type
_entity.pdbx_description
1 polymer ?
#
loop_
_entity_poly.entity_id
_entity_poly.type
_entity_poly.pdbx_seq_one_letter_code
_entity_poly.pdbx_strand_id
1 'polypeptide(L)'
;MPSNIIMLATGIKGNCKVEEYKDGMYLDSYAFSVGKHINADRAIYGGNDGFTAWSDVTISKPEDQSDFLLLKAAALGTHIDDVKIVVLSEEGGSTDNKPHEDKVIQMTEVILQETSVDGYANALSSRSYTLSWSKLRMEFKFREEDGTTGTPSSGDFGQDRVEHNHAVTEGDFKDP
;
A
#
# COMPACT_ATOMS: atom_id res chain seq x y z
N MET A 1 -15.43 12.17 9.03
CA MET A 1 -14.22 11.89 9.83
C MET A 1 -13.03 11.90 8.87
N PRO A 2 -11.82 12.31 9.30
CA PRO A 2 -10.63 12.11 8.48
C PRO A 2 -10.47 10.62 8.17
N SER A 3 -9.92 10.29 7.00
CA SER A 3 -9.72 8.90 6.60
C SER A 3 -8.81 8.18 7.61
N ASN A 4 -9.10 6.91 7.84
CA ASN A 4 -8.28 6.01 8.63
C ASN A 4 -7.18 5.32 7.79
N ILE A 5 -7.09 5.67 6.50
CA ILE A 5 -6.03 5.20 5.60
C ILE A 5 -5.07 6.36 5.35
N ILE A 6 -3.81 6.17 5.71
CA ILE A 6 -2.78 7.20 5.61
C ILE A 6 -1.61 6.68 4.79
N MET A 7 -1.14 7.47 3.83
CA MET A 7 0.07 7.21 3.06
C MET A 7 1.19 8.17 3.48
N LEU A 8 2.36 7.62 3.74
CA LEU A 8 3.62 8.35 3.89
C LEU A 8 4.45 8.08 2.64
N ALA A 9 5.09 9.10 2.08
CA ALA A 9 5.96 8.99 0.93
C ALA A 9 7.21 9.85 1.13
N THR A 10 8.40 9.27 0.93
CA THR A 10 9.66 9.98 1.15
C THR A 10 9.73 11.26 0.30
N GLY A 11 9.97 12.39 0.96
CA GLY A 11 10.07 13.70 0.30
C GLY A 11 8.74 14.35 -0.10
N ILE A 12 7.59 13.71 0.14
CA ILE A 12 6.27 14.23 -0.22
C ILE A 12 5.40 14.37 1.02
N LYS A 13 5.02 15.62 1.35
CA LYS A 13 4.19 15.95 2.51
C LYS A 13 2.73 16.17 2.11
N GLY A 14 1.82 15.54 2.82
CA GLY A 14 0.36 15.76 2.77
C GLY A 14 -0.16 16.51 4.00
N ASN A 15 -1.47 16.45 4.21
CA ASN A 15 -2.18 17.23 5.25
C ASN A 15 -2.53 16.47 6.55
N CYS A 16 -1.99 15.26 6.76
CA CYS A 16 -2.29 14.47 7.94
C CYS A 16 -1.78 15.12 9.24
N LYS A 17 -2.64 15.10 10.27
CA LYS A 17 -2.37 15.67 11.60
C LYS A 17 -2.26 14.63 12.71
N VAL A 18 -2.40 13.34 12.40
CA VAL A 18 -2.22 12.25 13.37
C VAL A 18 -0.76 12.26 13.81
N GLU A 19 -0.48 12.29 15.11
CA GLU A 19 0.86 12.58 15.65
C GLU A 19 1.96 11.67 15.07
N GLU A 20 1.70 10.37 14.98
CA GLU A 20 2.64 9.37 14.46
C GLU A 20 2.73 9.31 12.93
N TYR A 21 1.76 9.94 12.22
CA TYR A 21 1.69 9.96 10.75
C TYR A 21 1.58 11.39 10.20
N LYS A 22 2.13 12.34 10.96
CA LYS A 22 2.07 13.76 10.64
C LYS A 22 2.72 14.01 9.28
N ASP A 23 2.17 14.94 8.52
CA ASP A 23 2.57 15.24 7.15
C ASP A 23 2.34 14.08 6.15
N GLY A 24 1.64 13.00 6.56
CA GLY A 24 1.11 11.99 5.63
C GLY A 24 -0.06 12.50 4.79
N MET A 25 -0.49 11.68 3.84
CA MET A 25 -1.62 11.92 2.95
C MET A 25 -2.80 11.05 3.37
N TYR A 26 -3.99 11.62 3.49
CA TYR A 26 -5.20 10.82 3.64
C TYR A 26 -5.55 10.17 2.32
N LEU A 27 -5.87 8.87 2.34
CA LEU A 27 -6.37 8.15 1.17
C LEU A 27 -7.85 7.84 1.33
N ASP A 28 -8.61 7.89 0.24
CA ASP A 28 -9.98 7.37 0.20
C ASP A 28 -9.98 5.85 0.06
N SER A 29 -9.05 5.31 -0.74
CA SER A 29 -8.89 3.87 -0.93
C SER A 29 -7.51 3.48 -1.44
N TYR A 30 -7.18 2.20 -1.32
CA TYR A 30 -6.08 1.56 -2.04
C TYR A 30 -6.53 0.19 -2.54
N ALA A 31 -5.98 -0.27 -3.66
CA ALA A 31 -6.30 -1.56 -4.26
C ALA A 31 -5.07 -2.15 -4.96
N PHE A 32 -4.90 -3.46 -4.84
CA PHE A 32 -4.00 -4.27 -5.64
C PHE A 32 -4.55 -5.70 -5.68
N SER A 33 -4.02 -6.52 -6.58
CA SER A 33 -4.44 -7.90 -6.77
C SER A 33 -3.22 -8.79 -6.96
N VAL A 34 -3.39 -10.05 -6.57
CA VAL A 34 -2.40 -11.10 -6.78
C VAL A 34 -3.10 -12.25 -7.47
N GLY A 35 -2.60 -12.59 -8.66
CA GLY A 35 -3.13 -13.68 -9.47
C GLY A 35 -2.04 -14.69 -9.77
N LYS A 36 -2.38 -15.98 -9.75
CA LYS A 36 -1.50 -17.03 -10.24
C LYS A 36 -2.17 -17.74 -11.39
N HIS A 37 -1.52 -17.76 -12.55
CA HIS A 37 -2.04 -18.47 -13.71
C HIS A 37 -1.69 -19.96 -13.61
N ILE A 38 -2.52 -20.73 -12.91
CA ILE A 38 -2.41 -22.18 -12.77
C ILE A 38 -3.67 -22.82 -13.37
N ASN A 39 -3.48 -23.87 -14.17
CA ASN A 39 -4.58 -24.75 -14.58
C ASN A 39 -4.76 -25.88 -13.57
N ALA A 40 -5.99 -26.08 -13.07
CA ALA A 40 -6.29 -27.13 -12.08
C ALA A 40 -6.43 -28.54 -12.69
N ASP A 41 -6.16 -28.70 -13.99
CA ASP A 41 -6.25 -30.00 -14.66
C ASP A 41 -5.14 -30.95 -14.17
N ARG A 42 -5.56 -32.12 -13.67
CA ARG A 42 -4.70 -33.19 -13.17
C ARG A 42 -3.83 -33.81 -14.26
N ALA A 43 -4.10 -33.58 -15.53
CA ALA A 43 -3.32 -34.11 -16.64
C ALA A 43 -1.90 -33.49 -16.77
N ILE A 44 -1.66 -32.33 -16.15
CA ILE A 44 -0.35 -31.66 -16.17
C ILE A 44 0.51 -32.21 -15.02
N TYR A 45 0.86 -33.50 -15.08
CA TYR A 45 1.87 -34.09 -14.21
C TYR A 45 3.25 -33.55 -14.63
N GLY A 46 3.70 -32.47 -13.98
CA GLY A 46 5.11 -32.06 -14.00
C GLY A 46 5.46 -30.71 -14.63
N GLY A 47 4.48 -29.83 -14.91
CA GLY A 47 4.79 -28.54 -15.56
C GLY A 47 3.73 -27.47 -15.32
N ASN A 48 3.40 -27.22 -14.06
CA ASN A 48 2.52 -26.10 -13.69
C ASN A 48 3.37 -25.03 -12.99
N ASP A 49 4.33 -24.48 -13.73
CA ASP A 49 5.22 -23.38 -13.30
C ASP A 49 4.46 -22.05 -13.31
N GLY A 50 3.20 -22.08 -12.87
CA GLY A 50 2.30 -20.94 -12.90
C GLY A 50 2.97 -19.74 -12.25
N PHE A 51 3.05 -18.67 -13.00
CA PHE A 51 3.65 -17.43 -12.55
C PHE A 51 2.67 -16.65 -11.68
N THR A 52 3.17 -16.10 -10.57
CA THR A 52 2.41 -15.18 -9.73
C THR A 52 2.62 -13.76 -10.23
N ALA A 53 1.55 -13.11 -10.66
CA ALA A 53 1.57 -11.71 -11.07
C ALA A 53 0.88 -10.86 -10.01
N TRP A 54 1.58 -9.84 -9.55
CA TRP A 54 1.03 -8.78 -8.71
C TRP A 54 0.66 -7.58 -9.59
N SER A 55 -0.51 -6.99 -9.36
CA SER A 55 -0.83 -5.71 -9.96
C SER A 55 -0.05 -4.59 -9.28
N ASP A 56 0.05 -3.45 -9.97
CA ASP A 56 0.41 -2.19 -9.32
C ASP A 56 -0.61 -1.82 -8.24
N VAL A 57 -0.21 -0.94 -7.33
CA VAL A 57 -1.08 -0.43 -6.26
C VAL A 57 -1.76 0.82 -6.76
N THR A 58 -3.08 0.80 -6.89
CA THR A 58 -3.87 2.00 -7.16
C THR A 58 -4.29 2.63 -5.84
N ILE A 59 -4.08 3.92 -5.67
CA ILE A 59 -4.60 4.71 -4.55
C ILE A 59 -5.57 5.76 -5.06
N SER A 60 -6.56 6.11 -4.24
CA SER A 60 -7.35 7.32 -4.43
C SER A 60 -7.24 8.22 -3.21
N LYS A 61 -7.21 9.53 -3.42
CA LYS A 61 -7.14 10.55 -2.36
C LYS A 61 -7.88 11.82 -2.74
N PRO A 62 -8.37 12.59 -1.76
CA PRO A 62 -8.77 13.97 -2.02
C PRO A 62 -7.55 14.82 -2.40
N GLU A 63 -7.76 15.87 -3.20
CA GLU A 63 -6.71 16.83 -3.49
C GLU A 63 -6.24 17.56 -2.21
N ASP A 64 -4.92 17.64 -2.04
CA ASP A 64 -4.21 18.29 -0.95
C ASP A 64 -2.85 18.84 -1.43
N GLN A 65 -2.01 19.29 -0.51
CA GLN A 65 -0.73 19.91 -0.88
C GLN A 65 0.29 18.94 -1.51
N SER A 66 0.07 17.62 -1.37
CA SER A 66 0.99 16.61 -1.89
C SER A 66 0.86 16.43 -3.41
N ASP A 67 -0.29 16.77 -4.00
CA ASP A 67 -0.58 16.44 -5.40
C ASP A 67 0.39 17.09 -6.38
N PHE A 68 0.86 18.30 -6.07
CA PHE A 68 1.86 18.94 -6.94
C PHE A 68 3.15 18.11 -7.02
N LEU A 69 3.60 17.55 -5.91
CA LEU A 69 4.82 16.74 -5.87
C LEU A 69 4.59 15.34 -6.45
N LEU A 70 3.43 14.73 -6.22
CA LEU A 70 3.04 13.47 -6.87
C LEU A 70 2.96 13.64 -8.39
N LEU A 71 2.29 14.69 -8.87
CA LEU A 71 2.21 15.00 -10.30
C LEU A 71 3.58 15.29 -10.90
N LYS A 72 4.45 16.01 -10.18
CA LYS A 72 5.83 16.24 -10.61
C LYS A 72 6.59 14.92 -10.72
N ALA A 73 6.47 14.04 -9.73
CA ALA A 73 7.14 12.74 -9.76
C ALA A 73 6.66 11.87 -10.92
N ALA A 74 5.34 11.84 -11.18
CA ALA A 74 4.74 11.17 -12.32
C ALA A 74 5.22 11.75 -13.66
N ALA A 75 5.21 13.08 -13.80
CA ALA A 75 5.61 13.75 -15.04
C ALA A 75 7.11 13.60 -15.36
N LEU A 76 7.97 13.50 -14.33
CA LEU A 76 9.40 13.33 -14.49
C LEU A 76 9.84 11.86 -14.51
N GLY A 77 8.96 10.93 -14.16
CA GLY A 77 9.31 9.52 -13.99
C GLY A 77 10.32 9.28 -12.86
N THR A 78 10.37 10.16 -11.85
CA THR A 78 11.27 9.99 -10.70
C THR A 78 10.66 9.02 -9.70
N HIS A 79 11.45 8.07 -9.22
CA HIS A 79 11.00 7.17 -8.15
C HIS A 79 10.92 7.88 -6.80
N ILE A 80 10.08 7.35 -5.93
CA ILE A 80 9.96 7.66 -4.51
C ILE A 80 10.57 6.49 -3.77
N ASP A 81 11.62 6.73 -3.00
CA ASP A 81 12.42 5.69 -2.34
C ASP A 81 11.55 4.75 -1.49
N ASP A 82 10.68 5.32 -0.64
CA ASP A 82 9.79 4.58 0.25
C ASP A 82 8.38 5.17 0.24
N VAL A 83 7.39 4.27 0.18
CA VAL A 83 5.98 4.58 0.38
C VAL A 83 5.39 3.61 1.41
N LYS A 84 4.76 4.12 2.47
CA LYS A 84 4.09 3.34 3.51
C LYS A 84 2.60 3.70 3.55
N ILE A 85 1.72 2.74 3.28
CA ILE A 85 0.28 2.86 3.54
C ILE A 85 -0.03 2.21 4.88
N VAL A 86 -0.75 2.92 5.73
CA VAL A 86 -1.17 2.49 7.06
C VAL A 86 -2.69 2.54 7.15
N VAL A 87 -3.30 1.45 7.61
CA VAL A 87 -4.72 1.39 7.94
C VAL A 87 -4.86 1.38 9.44
N LEU A 88 -5.62 2.34 9.96
CA LEU A 88 -5.88 2.51 11.37
C LEU A 88 -7.30 2.05 11.73
N SER A 89 -7.48 1.42 12.88
CA SER A 89 -8.79 1.28 13.52
C SER A 89 -8.98 2.33 14.61
N GLU A 90 -10.24 2.72 14.85
CA GLU A 90 -10.60 3.57 15.97
C GLU A 90 -10.16 2.93 17.32
N GLU A 91 -10.07 3.77 18.35
CA GLU A 91 -9.70 3.43 19.73
C GLU A 91 -10.72 2.49 20.40
N GLY A 92 -10.76 1.24 19.96
CA GLY A 92 -11.45 0.17 20.67
C GLY A 92 -10.60 -0.40 21.80
N GLY A 93 -10.42 0.36 22.90
CA GLY A 93 -9.99 -0.19 24.19
C GLY A 93 -8.51 -0.14 24.59
N SER A 94 -7.62 0.58 23.89
CA SER A 94 -6.24 0.76 24.38
C SER A 94 -6.18 1.87 25.44
N THR A 95 -5.31 1.72 26.44
CA THR A 95 -5.15 2.65 27.58
C THR A 95 -4.63 4.04 27.19
N ASP A 96 -4.13 4.18 25.96
CA ASP A 96 -3.29 5.30 25.55
C ASP A 96 -3.97 6.26 24.56
N ASN A 97 -5.25 6.02 24.21
CA ASN A 97 -5.99 6.79 23.19
C ASN A 97 -5.15 7.04 21.91
N LYS A 98 -4.53 5.97 21.40
CA LYS A 98 -3.81 5.98 20.14
C LYS A 98 -4.53 5.07 19.14
N PRO A 99 -4.66 5.50 17.86
CA PRO A 99 -5.13 4.62 16.81
C PRO A 99 -4.23 3.39 16.71
N HIS A 100 -4.82 2.21 16.50
CA HIS A 100 -4.06 0.99 16.28
C HIS A 100 -3.75 0.82 14.79
N GLU A 101 -2.51 0.48 14.46
CA GLU A 101 -2.16 0.03 13.11
C GLU A 101 -2.71 -1.38 12.89
N ASP A 102 -3.74 -1.55 12.06
CA ASP A 102 -4.25 -2.88 11.70
C ASP A 102 -3.45 -3.50 10.56
N LYS A 103 -3.00 -2.65 9.64
CA LYS A 103 -2.31 -3.06 8.43
C LYS A 103 -1.29 -2.04 7.99
N VAL A 104 -0.14 -2.54 7.57
CA VAL A 104 0.94 -1.75 6.97
C VAL A 104 1.31 -2.37 5.62
N ILE A 105 1.37 -1.54 4.58
CA ILE A 105 1.90 -1.90 3.26
C ILE A 105 3.08 -0.97 2.99
N GLN A 106 4.28 -1.52 2.88
CA GLN A 106 5.50 -0.77 2.58
C GLN A 106 5.95 -1.11 1.17
N MET A 107 6.28 -0.10 0.38
CA MET A 107 6.78 -0.24 -0.98
C MET A 107 8.09 0.53 -1.13
N THR A 108 9.01 -0.01 -1.92
CA THR A 108 10.30 0.63 -2.23
C THR A 108 10.42 0.89 -3.73
N GLU A 109 11.20 1.92 -4.08
CA GLU A 109 11.50 2.31 -5.46
C GLU A 109 10.22 2.52 -6.28
N VAL A 110 9.33 3.39 -5.78
CA VAL A 110 7.98 3.57 -6.29
C VAL A 110 7.94 4.57 -7.43
N ILE A 111 7.44 4.18 -8.59
CA ILE A 111 7.19 5.06 -9.74
C ILE A 111 5.68 5.23 -9.91
N LEU A 112 5.25 6.48 -10.10
CA LEU A 112 3.87 6.80 -10.47
C LEU A 112 3.69 6.61 -11.97
N GLN A 113 2.93 5.58 -12.37
CA GLN A 113 2.71 5.26 -13.79
C GLN A 113 1.57 6.07 -14.40
N GLU A 114 0.47 6.19 -13.67
CA GLU A 114 -0.75 6.81 -14.14
C GLU A 114 -1.33 7.70 -13.06
N THR A 115 -1.98 8.78 -13.49
CA THR A 115 -2.74 9.67 -12.63
C THR A 115 -4.03 10.08 -13.34
N SER A 116 -5.13 10.07 -12.61
CA SER A 116 -6.41 10.63 -13.06
C SER A 116 -6.92 11.65 -12.06
N VAL A 117 -7.70 12.61 -12.54
CA VAL A 117 -8.35 13.62 -11.70
C VAL A 117 -9.83 13.67 -12.03
N ASP A 118 -10.65 13.58 -10.99
CA ASP A 118 -12.10 13.69 -11.05
C ASP A 118 -12.53 14.88 -10.22
N GLY A 119 -13.16 15.86 -10.87
CA GLY A 119 -13.65 17.08 -10.25
C GLY A 119 -15.17 17.16 -10.29
N TYR A 120 -15.79 17.47 -9.16
CA TYR A 120 -17.23 17.68 -9.05
C TYR A 120 -17.53 19.09 -8.55
N ALA A 121 -18.62 19.70 -9.03
CA ALA A 121 -19.06 20.99 -8.54
C ALA A 121 -19.36 20.92 -7.03
N ASN A 122 -18.81 21.85 -6.25
CA ASN A 122 -18.99 21.96 -4.80
C ASN A 122 -18.43 20.80 -3.95
N ALA A 123 -17.50 20.01 -4.48
CA ALA A 123 -16.72 19.02 -3.72
C ALA A 123 -15.22 19.21 -3.97
N LEU A 124 -14.38 18.68 -3.07
CA LEU A 124 -12.96 18.56 -3.36
C LEU A 124 -12.79 17.56 -4.51
N SER A 125 -11.89 17.87 -5.45
CA SER A 125 -11.54 16.91 -6.49
C SER A 125 -10.86 15.70 -5.83
N SER A 126 -11.08 14.53 -6.41
CA SER A 126 -10.36 13.30 -6.05
C SER A 126 -9.34 13.00 -7.14
N ARG A 127 -8.22 12.39 -6.74
CA ARG A 127 -7.19 11.90 -7.66
C ARG A 127 -6.92 10.45 -7.41
N SER A 128 -6.72 9.72 -8.51
CA SER A 128 -6.20 8.36 -8.49
C SER A 128 -4.77 8.36 -8.96
N TYR A 129 -3.94 7.51 -8.36
CA TYR A 129 -2.57 7.27 -8.78
C TYR A 129 -2.29 5.77 -8.83
N THR A 130 -1.55 5.33 -9.84
CA THR A 130 -1.08 3.93 -9.96
C THR A 130 0.41 3.87 -9.64
N LEU A 131 0.75 3.13 -8.58
CA LEU A 131 2.08 3.00 -8.01
C LEU A 131 2.69 1.68 -8.46
N SER A 132 3.71 1.77 -9.29
CA SER A 132 4.63 0.69 -9.61
C SER A 132 5.73 0.63 -8.57
N TRP A 133 6.14 -0.56 -8.15
CA TRP A 133 7.06 -0.76 -7.03
C TRP A 133 8.02 -1.91 -7.31
N SER A 134 9.18 -1.91 -6.65
CA SER A 134 10.17 -2.99 -6.75
C SER A 134 10.00 -4.04 -5.66
N LYS A 135 9.80 -3.61 -4.41
CA LYS A 135 9.47 -4.51 -3.29
C LYS A 135 8.23 -3.99 -2.57
N LEU A 136 7.40 -4.91 -2.11
CA LEU A 136 6.21 -4.68 -1.30
C LEU A 136 6.25 -5.59 -0.07
N ARG A 137 6.23 -5.02 1.13
CA ARG A 137 6.04 -5.75 2.39
C ARG A 137 4.64 -5.50 2.91
N MET A 138 3.98 -6.54 3.38
CA MET A 138 2.70 -6.44 4.06
C MET A 138 2.80 -6.96 5.48
N GLU A 139 2.21 -6.22 6.41
CA GLU A 139 2.09 -6.62 7.80
C GLU A 139 0.63 -6.44 8.25
N PHE A 140 0.08 -7.49 8.86
CA PHE A 140 -1.21 -7.50 9.53
C PHE A 140 -0.97 -7.62 11.02
N LYS A 141 -1.53 -6.68 11.78
CA LYS A 141 -1.39 -6.62 13.23
C LYS A 141 -2.73 -6.98 13.85
N PHE A 142 -2.77 -8.10 14.55
CA PHE A 142 -3.96 -8.55 15.25
C PHE A 142 -4.06 -7.85 16.61
N ARG A 143 -5.29 -7.67 17.08
CA ARG A 143 -5.55 -7.32 18.48
C ARG A 143 -5.97 -8.58 19.23
N GLU A 144 -5.43 -8.73 20.42
CA GLU A 144 -5.88 -9.73 21.37
C GLU A 144 -7.19 -9.28 22.05
N GLU A 145 -7.89 -10.21 22.72
CA GLU A 145 -9.14 -9.89 23.45
C GLU A 145 -8.95 -8.87 24.56
N ASP A 146 -7.74 -8.74 25.10
CA ASP A 146 -7.38 -7.79 26.16
C ASP A 146 -7.06 -6.37 25.64
N GLY A 147 -7.17 -6.15 24.32
CA GLY A 147 -6.90 -4.87 23.67
C GLY A 147 -5.42 -4.60 23.38
N THR A 148 -4.52 -5.54 23.69
CA THR A 148 -3.10 -5.45 23.31
C THR A 148 -2.87 -5.87 21.85
N THR A 149 -1.75 -5.47 21.27
CA THR A 149 -1.34 -5.90 19.93
C THR A 149 -0.73 -7.30 20.01
N GLY A 150 -1.35 -8.26 19.32
CA GLY A 150 -0.87 -9.63 19.18
C GLY A 150 0.34 -9.74 18.26
N THR A 151 0.86 -10.96 18.08
CA THR A 151 1.97 -11.21 17.16
C THR A 151 1.56 -10.84 15.73
N PRO A 152 2.29 -9.94 15.04
CA PRO A 152 1.95 -9.57 13.68
C PRO A 152 2.23 -10.72 12.71
N SER A 153 1.34 -10.91 11.74
CA SER A 153 1.66 -11.70 10.55
C SER A 153 2.25 -10.79 9.50
N SER A 154 3.41 -11.16 8.94
CA SER A 154 4.11 -10.34 7.96
C SER A 154 4.67 -11.18 6.83
N GLY A 155 4.68 -10.60 5.62
CA GLY A 155 5.34 -11.17 4.45
C GLY A 155 6.01 -10.09 3.61
N ASP A 156 7.22 -10.39 3.15
CA ASP A 156 7.96 -9.58 2.18
C ASP A 156 7.76 -10.17 0.77
N PHE A 157 7.41 -9.31 -0.19
CA PHE A 157 7.18 -9.66 -1.58
C PHE A 157 8.05 -8.78 -2.49
N GLY A 158 8.83 -9.39 -3.37
CA GLY A 158 9.58 -8.70 -4.42
C GLY A 158 8.94 -8.91 -5.78
N GLN A 159 8.91 -7.86 -6.60
CA GLN A 159 8.74 -8.00 -8.04
C GLN A 159 10.07 -7.65 -8.71
N ASP A 160 10.84 -8.66 -9.11
CA ASP A 160 11.90 -8.43 -10.08
C ASP A 160 11.27 -8.35 -11.49
N ARG A 161 11.01 -7.12 -11.91
CA ARG A 161 10.46 -6.82 -13.24
C ARG A 161 11.51 -6.86 -14.35
N VAL A 162 12.81 -6.95 -14.01
CA VAL A 162 13.92 -7.03 -14.97
C VAL A 162 14.16 -8.49 -15.37
N GLU A 163 14.09 -9.42 -14.42
CA GLU A 163 14.26 -10.85 -14.68
C GLU A 163 12.95 -11.58 -15.07
N HIS A 164 11.82 -10.87 -15.15
CA HIS A 164 10.48 -11.45 -15.28
C HIS A 164 10.22 -12.53 -14.21
N ASN A 165 10.80 -12.35 -13.01
CA ASN A 165 10.64 -13.25 -11.88
C ASN A 165 9.84 -12.54 -10.78
N HIS A 166 8.51 -12.65 -10.83
CA HIS A 166 7.60 -11.90 -9.94
C HIS A 166 7.21 -12.72 -8.69
N ALA A 167 8.00 -13.74 -8.36
CA ALA A 167 7.84 -14.57 -7.19
C ALA A 167 9.12 -14.59 -6.33
N VAL A 168 9.79 -13.45 -6.19
CA VAL A 168 10.87 -13.35 -5.19
C VAL A 168 10.22 -13.02 -3.85
N THR A 169 9.76 -14.03 -3.12
CA THR A 169 9.62 -13.90 -1.67
C THR A 169 11.03 -13.83 -1.10
N GLU A 170 11.55 -12.62 -0.87
CA GLU A 170 12.85 -12.44 -0.20
C GLU A 170 12.76 -12.60 1.32
N GLY A 171 11.62 -13.01 1.87
CA GLY A 171 11.44 -13.13 3.32
C GLY A 171 10.53 -14.29 3.73
N ASP A 172 10.79 -14.80 4.95
CA ASP A 172 9.95 -15.79 5.63
C ASP A 172 8.55 -15.21 5.84
N PHE A 173 7.54 -15.85 5.27
CA PHE A 173 6.15 -15.59 5.67
C PHE A 173 6.00 -16.02 7.12
N LYS A 174 5.76 -15.07 8.02
CA LYS A 174 5.49 -15.37 9.42
C LYS A 174 4.00 -15.48 9.60
N ASP A 175 3.52 -16.72 9.72
CA ASP A 175 2.20 -17.00 10.24
C ASP A 175 2.12 -16.51 11.70
N PRO A 176 0.95 -16.00 12.15
CA PRO A 176 0.77 -15.53 13.51
C PRO A 176 0.93 -16.64 14.56
#